data_AF-A0A8J5Y7S3-F1
#
_entry.id   AF-A0A8J5Y7S3-F1
#
_cell.length_a   1.000
_cell.length_b   1.000
_cell.length_c   1.000
_cell.angle_alpha   90.00
_cell.angle_beta   90.00
_cell.angle_gamma   90.00
#
_symmetry.space_group_name_H-M   'P 1'
#
loop_
_entity.id
_entity.type
_entity.pdbx_description
1 polymer ?
#
loop_
_entity_poly.entity_id
_entity_poly.type
_entity_poly.pdbx_seq_one_letter_code
_entity_poly.pdbx_strand_id
1 'polypeptide(L)'
;MIREFYAKLCDLSNHAFSLSEEYSNFKLVKKFLRSPLERFSIKVSAIEEAKDLESLKIDELIGSLQTFKLNLDESKKVKSKRERSIALQVVDEMSNFQYLYNEELQEHIDVLT
;
A
#
# COMPACT_ATOMS: atom_id res chain seq x y z
N MET A 1 -12.30 5.55 -2.06
CA MET A 1 -11.09 5.19 -2.85
C MET A 1 -10.61 6.42 -3.67
N ILE A 2 -9.34 6.48 -4.14
CA ILE A 2 -8.82 7.62 -4.96
C ILE A 2 -9.79 8.04 -6.08
N ARG A 3 -10.43 7.07 -6.75
CA ARG A 3 -11.44 7.32 -7.79
C ARG A 3 -12.69 8.05 -7.29
N GLU A 4 -13.19 7.72 -6.09
CA GLU A 4 -14.35 8.40 -5.50
C GLU A 4 -14.02 9.85 -5.13
N PHE A 5 -12.80 10.10 -4.63
CA PHE A 5 -12.36 11.46 -4.34
C PHE A 5 -12.22 12.28 -5.63
N TYR A 6 -11.64 11.67 -6.68
CA TYR A 6 -11.57 12.28 -8.00
C TYR A 6 -12.97 12.57 -8.59
N ALA A 7 -13.90 11.63 -8.51
CA ALA A 7 -15.28 11.83 -8.99
C ALA A 7 -15.95 13.02 -8.30
N LYS A 8 -15.86 13.12 -6.97
CA LYS A 8 -16.37 14.27 -6.21
C LYS A 8 -15.70 15.59 -6.61
N LEU A 9 -14.41 15.55 -6.94
CA LEU A 9 -13.68 16.72 -7.42
C LEU A 9 -14.17 17.15 -8.81
N CYS A 10 -14.44 16.20 -9.71
CA CYS A 10 -15.04 16.46 -11.02
C CYS A 10 -16.46 17.04 -10.88
N ASP A 11 -17.29 16.48 -10.01
CA ASP A 11 -18.65 16.99 -9.74
C ASP A 11 -18.59 18.43 -9.24
N LEU A 12 -17.68 18.73 -8.31
CA LEU A 12 -17.45 20.09 -7.82
C LEU A 12 -16.96 21.04 -8.94
N SER A 13 -16.05 20.56 -9.78
CA SER A 13 -15.54 21.34 -10.92
C SER A 13 -16.66 21.67 -11.91
N ASN A 14 -17.52 20.71 -12.20
CA ASN A 14 -18.67 20.87 -13.09
C ASN A 14 -19.72 21.83 -12.49
N HIS A 15 -19.96 21.74 -11.19
CA HIS A 15 -20.83 22.67 -10.46
C HIS A 15 -20.30 24.10 -10.42
N ALA A 16 -18.98 24.28 -10.43
CA ALA A 16 -18.40 25.63 -10.49
C ALA A 16 -18.35 26.18 -11.91
N PHE A 17 -18.16 25.31 -12.90
CA PHE A 17 -18.26 25.68 -14.31
C PHE A 17 -19.65 26.25 -14.64
N SER A 18 -20.72 25.67 -14.08
CA SER A 18 -22.08 26.22 -14.23
C SER A 18 -22.27 27.60 -13.57
N LEU A 19 -21.37 28.00 -12.67
CA LEU A 19 -21.30 29.33 -12.06
C LEU A 19 -20.34 30.28 -12.80
N SER A 20 -19.90 29.92 -14.01
CA SER A 20 -18.85 30.62 -14.79
C SER A 20 -17.47 30.68 -14.12
N GLU A 21 -17.21 29.82 -13.13
CA GLU A 21 -15.87 29.65 -12.57
C GLU A 21 -15.20 28.43 -13.20
N GLU A 22 -14.34 28.65 -14.18
CA GLU A 22 -13.57 27.58 -14.80
C GLU A 22 -12.39 27.18 -13.90
N TYR A 23 -12.29 25.87 -13.63
CA TYR A 23 -11.16 25.31 -12.91
C TYR A 23 -10.05 24.92 -13.88
N SER A 24 -8.92 25.63 -13.82
CA SER A 24 -7.71 25.20 -14.53
C SER A 24 -7.17 23.88 -13.97
N ASN A 25 -6.47 23.11 -14.81
CA ASN A 25 -5.78 21.87 -14.40
C ASN A 25 -4.90 22.09 -13.17
N PHE A 26 -4.13 23.18 -13.14
CA PHE A 26 -3.32 23.56 -11.99
C PHE A 26 -4.15 23.71 -10.71
N LYS A 27 -5.30 24.40 -10.77
CA LYS A 27 -6.18 24.61 -9.61
C LYS A 27 -6.78 23.30 -9.12
N LEU A 28 -7.10 22.37 -10.03
CA LEU A 28 -7.57 21.02 -9.70
C LEU A 28 -6.48 20.17 -9.04
N VAL A 29 -5.28 20.13 -9.64
CA VAL A 29 -4.11 19.43 -9.09
C VAL A 29 -3.77 19.95 -7.70
N LYS A 30 -3.71 21.28 -7.53
CA LYS A 30 -3.44 21.90 -6.24
C LYS A 30 -4.51 21.59 -5.20
N LYS A 31 -5.80 21.61 -5.56
CA LYS A 31 -6.88 21.21 -4.65
C LYS A 31 -6.81 19.73 -4.27
N PHE A 32 -6.46 18.88 -5.23
CA PHE A 32 -6.31 17.45 -5.02
C PHE A 32 -5.15 17.14 -4.07
N LEU A 33 -3.96 17.71 -4.31
CA LEU A 33 -2.76 17.50 -3.49
C LEU A 33 -2.91 18.10 -2.09
N ARG A 34 -3.62 19.23 -1.95
CA ARG A 34 -3.96 19.84 -0.65
C ARG A 34 -4.89 19.00 0.23
N SER A 35 -5.51 17.97 -0.33
CA SER A 35 -6.24 16.94 0.43
C SER A 35 -5.48 15.62 0.40
N PRO A 36 -4.25 15.55 0.95
CA PRO A 36 -3.52 14.30 0.94
C PRO A 36 -4.30 13.33 1.82
N LEU A 37 -4.86 12.27 1.23
CA LEU A 37 -5.27 11.13 2.03
C LEU A 37 -4.03 10.69 2.79
N GLU A 38 -4.11 10.60 4.12
CA GLU A 38 -3.01 10.35 5.05
C GLU A 38 -2.05 9.21 4.60
N ARG A 39 -2.60 8.24 3.87
CA ARG A 39 -1.89 7.10 3.27
C ARG A 39 -0.91 7.44 2.14
N PHE A 40 -0.94 8.67 1.61
CA PHE A 40 -0.11 9.11 0.47
C PHE A 40 0.69 10.38 0.76
N SER A 41 0.64 10.94 1.97
CA SER A 41 1.22 12.25 2.31
C SER A 41 2.70 12.39 1.95
N ILE A 42 3.51 11.36 2.25
CA ILE A 42 4.96 11.37 2.01
C ILE A 42 5.28 11.44 0.50
N LYS A 43 4.54 10.71 -0.33
CA LYS A 43 4.76 10.69 -1.79
C LYS A 43 4.10 11.86 -2.50
N VAL A 44 2.99 12.38 -1.99
CA VAL A 44 2.37 13.63 -2.46
C VAL A 44 3.35 14.80 -2.28
N SER A 45 3.99 14.90 -1.10
CA SER A 45 5.00 15.92 -0.82
C SER A 45 6.20 15.82 -1.77
N ALA A 46 6.69 14.60 -2.04
CA ALA A 46 7.77 14.38 -3.01
C ALA A 46 7.36 14.74 -4.46
N ILE A 47 6.08 14.60 -4.82
CA ILE A 47 5.57 15.03 -6.14
C ILE A 47 5.51 16.56 -6.22
N GLU A 48 5.05 17.23 -5.16
CA GLU A 48 5.05 18.69 -5.05
C GLU A 48 6.47 19.28 -5.14
N GLU A 49 7.47 18.57 -4.63
CA GLU A 49 8.88 19.00 -4.63
C GLU A 49 9.61 18.67 -5.94
N ALA A 50 9.24 17.57 -6.62
CA ALA A 50 9.97 17.08 -7.79
C ALA A 50 9.38 17.47 -9.16
N LYS A 51 8.10 17.85 -9.24
CA LYS A 51 7.42 18.19 -10.50
C LYS A 51 6.84 19.60 -10.46
N ASP A 52 6.92 20.28 -11.60
CA ASP A 52 6.20 21.52 -11.81
C ASP A 52 4.69 21.25 -11.91
N LEU A 53 3.96 21.68 -10.90
CA LEU A 53 2.51 21.49 -10.75
C LEU A 53 1.71 22.17 -11.86
N GLU A 54 2.26 23.21 -12.50
CA GLU A 54 1.57 23.94 -13.57
C GLU A 54 1.47 23.12 -14.86
N SER A 55 2.44 22.24 -15.09
CA SER A 55 2.49 21.35 -16.26
C SER A 55 1.73 20.03 -16.05
N LEU A 56 1.46 19.68 -14.79
CA LEU A 56 0.92 18.37 -14.43
C LEU A 56 -0.58 18.30 -14.73
N LYS A 57 -0.99 17.27 -15.49
CA LYS A 57 -2.40 16.98 -15.71
C LYS A 57 -2.99 16.19 -14.56
N ILE A 58 -4.22 16.51 -14.18
CA ILE A 58 -4.91 15.81 -13.08
C ILE A 58 -5.02 14.31 -13.34
N ASP A 59 -5.31 13.89 -14.57
CA ASP A 59 -5.43 12.47 -14.92
C ASP A 59 -4.10 11.69 -14.75
N GLU A 60 -2.96 12.33 -15.06
CA GLU A 60 -1.63 11.74 -14.86
C GLU A 60 -1.34 11.54 -13.37
N LEU A 61 -1.71 12.52 -12.53
CA LEU A 61 -1.59 12.42 -11.08
C LEU A 61 -2.46 11.26 -10.54
N ILE A 62 -3.71 11.16 -10.99
CA ILE A 62 -4.61 10.08 -10.59
C ILE A 62 -4.05 8.71 -11.00
N GLY A 63 -3.56 8.56 -12.23
CA GLY A 63 -2.96 7.32 -12.73
C GLY A 63 -1.72 6.92 -11.93
N SER A 64 -0.86 7.89 -11.61
CA SER A 64 0.35 7.68 -10.80
C SER A 64 0.00 7.19 -9.38
N LEU A 65 -0.98 7.81 -8.74
CA LEU A 65 -1.42 7.43 -7.39
C LEU A 65 -2.13 6.07 -7.36
N GLN A 66 -2.89 5.73 -8.39
CA GLN A 66 -3.52 4.41 -8.53
C GLN A 66 -2.46 3.31 -8.65
N THR A 67 -1.48 3.51 -9.52
CA THR A 67 -0.36 2.58 -9.71
C THR A 67 0.42 2.40 -8.42
N PHE A 68 0.71 3.50 -7.71
CA PHE A 68 1.36 3.43 -6.41
C PHE A 68 0.56 2.62 -5.37
N LYS A 69 -0.76 2.83 -5.30
CA LYS A 69 -1.63 2.05 -4.40
C LYS A 69 -1.57 0.56 -4.72
N LEU A 70 -1.65 0.19 -6.00
CA LEU A 70 -1.56 -1.22 -6.44
C LEU A 70 -0.23 -1.84 -6.02
N ASN A 71 0.89 -1.17 -6.30
CA ASN A 71 2.22 -1.64 -5.90
C ASN A 71 2.36 -1.77 -4.37
N LEU A 72 1.76 -0.86 -3.60
CA LEU A 72 1.75 -0.94 -2.15
C LEU A 72 0.98 -2.18 -1.67
N ASP A 73 -0.19 -2.45 -2.24
CA ASP A 73 -1.01 -3.60 -1.89
C ASP A 73 -0.33 -4.92 -2.27
N GLU A 74 0.35 -4.99 -3.43
CA GLU A 74 1.17 -6.13 -3.83
C GLU A 74 2.36 -6.33 -2.88
N SER A 75 3.08 -5.27 -2.54
CA SER A 75 4.21 -5.36 -1.61
C SER A 75 3.78 -5.86 -0.22
N LYS A 76 2.60 -5.46 0.25
CA LYS A 76 2.01 -5.96 1.51
C LYS A 76 1.64 -7.43 1.43
N LYS A 77 1.07 -7.88 0.30
CA LYS A 77 0.77 -9.30 0.08
C LYS A 77 2.04 -10.14 0.06
N VAL A 78 3.09 -9.66 -0.61
CA VAL A 78 4.40 -10.34 -0.65
C VAL A 78 5.03 -10.43 0.73
N LYS A 79 5.02 -9.33 1.51
CA LYS A 79 5.50 -9.32 2.90
C LYS A 79 4.72 -10.31 3.78
N SER A 80 3.39 -10.26 3.75
CA SER A 80 2.53 -11.19 4.51
C SER A 80 2.75 -12.65 4.12
N LYS A 81 3.03 -12.94 2.84
CA LYS A 81 3.34 -14.30 2.38
C LYS A 81 4.70 -14.76 2.88
N ARG A 82 5.72 -13.89 2.85
CA ARG A 82 7.05 -14.19 3.39
C ARG A 82 7.00 -14.41 4.90
N GLU A 83 6.32 -13.56 5.65
CA GLU A 83 6.18 -13.69 7.11
C GLU A 83 5.50 -15.01 7.49
N ARG A 84 4.43 -15.40 6.79
CA ARG A 84 3.78 -16.71 6.99
C ARG A 84 4.70 -17.88 6.65
N SER A 85 5.49 -17.77 5.58
CA SER A 85 6.45 -18.82 5.20
C SER A 85 7.51 -19.04 6.27
N ILE A 86 8.02 -17.96 6.87
CA ILE A 86 9.02 -18.04 7.94
C ILE A 86 8.39 -18.65 9.20
N ALA A 87 7.20 -18.19 9.59
CA ALA A 87 6.51 -18.74 10.77
C ALA A 87 6.22 -20.24 10.62
N LEU A 88 5.84 -20.70 9.42
CA LEU A 88 5.59 -22.12 9.16
C LEU A 88 6.86 -22.97 9.24
N GLN A 89 7.99 -22.45 8.72
CA GLN A 89 9.30 -23.12 8.78
C GLN A 89 9.79 -23.27 10.22
N VAL A 90 9.65 -22.23 11.03
CA VAL A 90 10.05 -22.28 12.45
C VAL A 90 9.22 -23.31 13.23
N VAL A 91 7.92 -23.40 12.94
CA VAL A 91 7.05 -24.41 13.58
C VAL A 91 7.46 -25.84 13.16
N ASP A 92 7.80 -26.05 11.90
CA ASP A 92 8.27 -27.35 11.39
C ASP A 92 9.63 -27.75 12.01
N GLU A 93 10.58 -26.81 12.10
CA GLU A 93 11.86 -27.02 12.78
C GLU A 93 11.66 -27.33 14.28
N MET A 94 10.83 -26.57 14.98
CA MET A 94 10.51 -26.82 16.40
C MET A 94 9.87 -28.19 16.61
N SER A 95 8.96 -28.59 15.72
CA SER A 95 8.37 -29.93 15.76
C SER A 95 9.43 -31.01 15.54
N ASN A 96 10.31 -30.86 14.55
CA ASN A 96 11.40 -31.82 14.31
C ASN A 96 12.36 -31.95 15.49
N PHE A 97 12.75 -30.84 16.13
CA PHE A 97 13.56 -30.87 17.35
C PHE A 97 12.85 -31.58 18.51
N GLN A 98 11.54 -31.36 18.66
CA GLN A 98 10.73 -32.05 19.67
C GLN A 98 10.65 -33.55 19.40
N TYR A 99 10.48 -33.97 18.13
CA TYR A 99 10.46 -35.39 17.76
C TYR A 99 11.80 -36.09 18.04
N LEU A 100 12.91 -35.49 17.62
CA LEU A 100 14.27 -36.01 17.86
C LEU A 100 14.57 -36.17 19.36
N TYR A 101 14.20 -35.19 20.18
CA TYR A 101 14.39 -35.26 21.63
C TYR A 101 13.57 -36.38 22.28
N ASN A 102 12.33 -36.58 21.82
CA ASN A 102 11.48 -37.66 22.34
C ASN A 102 11.96 -39.05 21.89
N GLU A 103 12.54 -39.18 20.70
CA GLU A 103 13.10 -40.44 20.17
C GLU A 103 14.37 -40.84 20.93
N GLU A 104 15.28 -39.88 21.19
CA GLU A 104 16.51 -40.10 21.96
C GLU A 104 16.23 -40.48 23.42
N LEU A 105 15.17 -39.90 24.02
CA LEU A 105 14.73 -40.27 25.37
C LEU A 105 14.10 -41.67 25.42
N GLN A 106 13.41 -42.10 24.35
CA GLN A 106 12.78 -43.41 24.26
C GLN A 106 13.81 -44.53 24.14
N GLU A 107 14.86 -44.36 23.31
CA GLU A 107 15.96 -45.33 23.20
C GLU A 107 16.66 -45.57 24.55
N HIS A 108 16.82 -44.53 25.37
CA HIS A 108 17.45 -44.64 26.68
C HIS A 108 16.61 -45.40 27.73
N ILE A 109 15.27 -45.36 27.62
CA ILE A 109 14.37 -46.12 28.51
C ILE A 109 14.38 -47.60 28.15
N ASP A 110 14.44 -47.91 26.85
CA ASP A 110 14.44 -49.29 26.33
C ASP A 110 15.74 -50.05 26.63
N VAL A 111 16.86 -49.37 26.86
CA VAL A 111 18.15 -49.99 27.26
C VAL A 111 18.21 -50.32 28.77
N LEU A 112 17.35 -49.70 29.58
CA LEU A 112 17.33 -49.84 31.04
C LEU A 112 16.28 -50.84 31.57
N THR A 113 15.45 -51.41 30.68
CA THR A 113 14.36 -52.34 31.02
C THR A 113 14.61 -53.72 30.42
#